data_AF-A0AAW4ITR8-F1
#
_entry.id   AF-A0AAW4ITR8-F1
#
_cell.length_a   1.000
_cell.length_b   1.000
_cell.length_c   1.000
_cell.angle_alpha   90.00
_cell.angle_beta   90.00
_cell.angle_gamma   90.00
#
_symmetry.space_group_name_H-M   'P 1'
#
loop_
_entity.id
_entity.type
_entity.pdbx_description
1 polymer ?
#
loop_
_entity_poly.entity_id
_entity_poly.type
_entity_poly.pdbx_seq_one_letter_code
_entity_poly.pdbx_strand_id
1 'polypeptide(L)'
;MAAYVDYDFYSTVFEGKMPYKQFLIYEFKARKFIDKITFNRINENNINYDIKMAVCIAIEKIKKSDSERGFKLSETVGKQSVSYSESLLRRFESSLYKEISIYIPSELLYRGCDY
;
A
#
# COMPACT_ATOMS: atom_id res chain seq x y z
N MET A 1 -15.79 7.67 2.22
CA MET A 1 -14.51 8.30 1.85
C MET A 1 -14.28 8.17 0.36
N ALA A 2 -14.05 9.31 -0.30
CA ALA A 2 -13.52 9.37 -1.66
C ALA A 2 -12.15 8.65 -1.74
N ALA A 3 -11.77 8.23 -2.94
CA ALA A 3 -10.42 7.71 -3.19
C ALA A 3 -9.38 8.81 -2.89
N TYR A 4 -8.19 8.42 -2.45
CA TYR A 4 -7.11 9.41 -2.22
C TYR A 4 -6.46 9.86 -3.52
N VAL A 5 -6.49 8.99 -4.53
CA VAL A 5 -5.89 9.23 -5.82
C VAL A 5 -6.83 8.78 -6.93
N ASP A 6 -6.95 9.59 -7.96
CA ASP A 6 -7.71 9.28 -9.17
C ASP A 6 -6.87 8.46 -10.15
N TYR A 7 -7.56 7.73 -11.02
CA TYR A 7 -6.88 6.97 -12.07
C TYR A 7 -6.10 7.87 -13.04
N ASP A 8 -6.58 9.09 -13.27
CA ASP A 8 -5.86 10.05 -14.11
C ASP A 8 -4.48 10.33 -13.52
N PHE A 9 -4.40 10.72 -12.24
CA PHE A 9 -3.12 10.95 -11.56
C PHE A 9 -2.21 9.72 -11.60
N TYR A 10 -2.76 8.53 -11.37
CA TYR A 10 -1.99 7.29 -11.45
C TYR A 10 -1.43 7.03 -12.85
N SER A 11 -2.21 7.29 -13.91
CA SER A 11 -1.81 7.00 -15.29
C SER A 11 -0.96 8.09 -15.92
N THR A 12 -1.19 9.36 -15.58
CA THR A 12 -0.56 10.53 -16.23
C THR A 12 0.63 11.06 -15.45
N VAL A 13 0.52 11.15 -14.12
CA VAL A 13 1.58 11.70 -13.25
C VAL A 13 2.52 10.61 -12.77
N PHE A 14 1.96 9.50 -12.30
CA PHE A 14 2.75 8.36 -11.83
C PHE A 14 3.16 7.40 -12.97
N GLU A 15 2.62 7.58 -14.17
CA GLU A 15 2.90 6.75 -15.36
C GLU A 15 2.60 5.25 -15.16
N GLY A 16 1.62 4.95 -14.32
CA GLY A 16 1.16 3.59 -14.04
C GLY A 16 0.49 2.94 -15.24
N LYS A 17 0.82 1.68 -15.51
CA LYS A 17 0.35 0.93 -16.69
C LYS A 17 -0.83 -0.02 -16.42
N MET A 18 -1.38 0.03 -15.20
CA MET A 18 -2.44 -0.88 -14.78
C MET A 18 -3.81 -0.46 -15.35
N PRO A 19 -4.66 -1.40 -15.80
CA PRO A 19 -6.01 -1.06 -16.26
C PRO A 19 -6.91 -0.59 -15.10
N TYR A 20 -7.85 0.30 -15.41
CA TYR A 20 -8.76 0.94 -14.44
C TYR A 20 -9.41 -0.01 -13.43
N LYS A 21 -9.96 -1.15 -13.90
CA LYS A 21 -10.61 -2.13 -13.01
C LYS A 21 -9.67 -2.71 -11.96
N GLN A 22 -8.42 -2.98 -12.33
CA GLN A 22 -7.41 -3.47 -11.39
C GLN A 22 -6.99 -2.33 -10.45
N PHE A 23 -6.82 -1.12 -11.00
CA PHE A 23 -6.46 0.05 -10.23
C PHE A 23 -7.43 0.28 -9.07
N LEU A 24 -8.75 0.21 -9.29
CA LEU A 24 -9.74 0.38 -8.23
C LEU A 24 -9.57 -0.62 -7.07
N ILE A 25 -9.22 -1.87 -7.38
CA ILE A 25 -9.03 -2.92 -6.38
C ILE A 25 -7.75 -2.64 -5.57
N TYR A 26 -6.66 -2.31 -6.25
CA TYR A 26 -5.38 -2.07 -5.59
C TYR A 26 -5.32 -0.72 -4.87
N GLU A 27 -6.00 0.31 -5.39
CA GLU A 27 -6.20 1.60 -4.70
C GLU A 27 -6.91 1.37 -3.38
N PHE A 28 -7.98 0.58 -3.37
CA PHE A 28 -8.69 0.27 -2.13
C PHE A 28 -7.78 -0.42 -1.10
N LYS A 29 -6.96 -1.39 -1.53
CA LYS A 29 -5.99 -2.09 -0.66
C LYS A 29 -4.93 -1.12 -0.13
N ALA A 30 -4.35 -0.30 -1.01
CA ALA A 30 -3.33 0.68 -0.68
C ALA A 30 -3.86 1.73 0.30
N ARG A 31 -5.06 2.26 0.03
CA ARG A 31 -5.77 3.19 0.90
C ARG A 31 -5.96 2.61 2.30
N LYS A 32 -6.45 1.37 2.41
CA LYS A 32 -6.63 0.72 3.72
C LYS A 32 -5.32 0.52 4.48
N PHE A 33 -4.22 0.26 3.78
CA PHE A 33 -2.91 0.19 4.41
C PHE A 33 -2.47 1.56 4.94
N ILE A 34 -2.64 2.61 4.12
CA ILE A 34 -2.31 3.98 4.50
C ILE A 34 -3.18 4.46 5.67
N ASP A 35 -4.49 4.20 5.66
CA ASP A 35 -5.40 4.49 6.76
C ASP A 35 -4.93 3.83 8.07
N LYS A 36 -4.49 2.57 7.99
CA LYS A 36 -4.01 1.81 9.15
C LYS A 36 -2.75 2.44 9.76
N ILE A 37 -1.80 2.89 8.94
CA ILE A 37 -0.54 3.46 9.45
C ILE A 37 -0.67 4.94 9.84
N THR A 38 -1.65 5.65 9.27
CA THR A 38 -1.96 7.04 9.60
C THR A 38 -3.07 7.21 10.62
N PHE A 39 -3.58 6.11 11.19
CA PHE A 39 -4.70 6.11 12.14
C PHE A 39 -5.95 6.80 11.60
N ASN A 40 -6.19 6.69 10.29
CA ASN A 40 -7.32 7.30 9.61
C ASN A 40 -7.38 8.83 9.83
N ARG A 41 -6.21 9.46 9.98
CA ARG A 41 -6.04 10.92 10.13
C ARG A 41 -5.95 11.66 8.79
N ILE A 42 -6.00 10.95 7.66
CA ILE A 42 -6.00 11.55 6.33
C ILE A 42 -7.43 11.98 5.97
N ASN A 43 -7.56 13.26 5.60
CA ASN A 43 -8.79 13.97 5.32
C ASN A 43 -8.61 14.75 4.01
N GLU A 44 -9.69 15.20 3.38
CA GLU A 44 -9.63 16.00 2.14
C GLU A 44 -8.73 17.25 2.26
N ASN A 45 -8.58 17.81 3.46
CA ASN A 45 -7.74 18.98 3.72
C ASN A 45 -6.23 18.69 3.79
N ASN A 46 -5.83 17.44 4.01
CA ASN A 46 -4.40 17.07 4.14
C ASN A 46 -3.92 16.12 3.05
N ILE A 47 -4.79 15.73 2.10
CA ILE A 47 -4.39 15.02 0.89
C ILE A 47 -3.55 15.96 0.03
N ASN A 48 -2.23 15.78 0.11
CA ASN A 48 -1.26 16.50 -0.70
C ASN A 48 -0.72 15.60 -1.84
N TYR A 49 0.17 16.17 -2.65
CA TYR A 49 0.82 15.46 -3.74
C TYR A 49 1.61 14.23 -3.25
N ASP A 50 2.31 14.35 -2.12
CA ASP A 50 3.12 13.27 -1.57
C ASP A 50 2.29 12.08 -1.10
N ILE A 51 1.11 12.33 -0.50
CA ILE A 51 0.16 11.28 -0.13
C ILE A 51 -0.36 10.56 -1.37
N LYS A 52 -0.69 11.30 -2.44
CA LYS A 52 -1.10 10.69 -3.72
C LYS A 52 0.01 9.81 -4.30
N MET A 53 1.26 10.26 -4.22
CA MET A 53 2.44 9.50 -4.62
C MET A 53 2.61 8.22 -3.77
N ALA A 54 2.46 8.34 -2.45
CA ALA A 54 2.54 7.22 -1.51
C ALA A 54 1.50 6.13 -1.84
N VAL A 55 0.26 6.53 -2.17
CA VAL A 55 -0.81 5.62 -2.59
C VAL A 55 -0.41 4.90 -3.89
N CYS A 56 0.12 5.60 -4.88
CA CYS A 56 0.53 5.00 -6.15
C CYS A 56 1.68 3.99 -5.99
N ILE A 57 2.68 4.32 -5.17
CA ILE A 57 3.78 3.39 -4.83
C ILE A 57 3.23 2.15 -4.13
N ALA A 58 2.29 2.34 -3.20
CA ALA A 58 1.65 1.22 -2.50
C ALA A 58 0.86 0.31 -3.45
N ILE A 59 0.13 0.88 -4.42
CA ILE A 59 -0.59 0.12 -5.46
C ILE A 59 0.37 -0.81 -6.20
N GLU A 60 1.48 -0.30 -6.74
CA GLU A 60 2.42 -1.11 -7.52
C GLU A 60 3.11 -2.17 -6.66
N LYS A 61 3.46 -1.86 -5.41
CA LYS A 61 4.06 -2.84 -4.50
C LYS A 61 3.11 -3.95 -4.10
N ILE A 62 1.86 -3.62 -3.78
CA ILE A 62 0.84 -4.62 -3.45
C ILE A 62 0.60 -5.51 -4.66
N LYS A 63 0.46 -4.95 -5.86
CA LYS A 63 0.33 -5.70 -7.11
C LYS A 63 1.53 -6.63 -7.34
N LYS A 64 2.76 -6.11 -7.22
CA LYS A 64 3.97 -6.91 -7.40
C LYS A 64 4.02 -8.08 -6.42
N SER A 65 3.70 -7.83 -5.14
CA SER A 65 3.68 -8.89 -4.13
C SER A 65 2.58 -9.93 -4.39
N ASP A 66 1.40 -9.51 -4.86
CA ASP A 66 0.29 -10.41 -5.21
C ASP A 66 0.69 -11.33 -6.37
N SER A 67 1.35 -10.80 -7.40
CA SER A 67 1.89 -11.57 -8.52
C SER A 67 3.00 -12.55 -8.06
N GLU A 68 3.92 -12.11 -7.21
CA GLU A 68 5.00 -12.96 -6.68
C GLU A 68 4.47 -14.06 -5.75
N ARG A 69 3.43 -13.78 -4.95
CA ARG A 69 2.75 -14.78 -4.11
C ARG A 69 1.98 -15.79 -4.95
N GLY A 70 1.28 -15.34 -6.00
CA GLY A 70 0.62 -16.24 -6.94
C GLY A 70 1.59 -17.26 -7.55
N PHE A 71 2.80 -16.81 -7.89
CA PHE A 71 3.87 -17.69 -8.40
C PHE A 71 4.36 -18.68 -7.33
N LYS A 72 4.72 -18.19 -6.13
CA LYS A 72 5.28 -19.03 -5.04
C LYS A 72 4.28 -20.01 -4.42
N LEU A 73 2.99 -19.69 -4.42
CA LEU A 73 1.94 -20.58 -3.93
C LEU A 73 1.74 -21.78 -4.86
N SER A 74 1.96 -21.62 -6.16
CA SER A 74 1.92 -22.74 -7.11
C SER A 74 3.04 -23.76 -6.88
N GLU A 75 4.14 -23.36 -6.23
CA GLU A 75 5.28 -24.23 -5.91
C GLU A 75 5.16 -24.88 -4.52
N THR A 76 4.40 -24.28 -3.60
CA THR A 76 4.37 -24.68 -2.18
C THR A 76 3.10 -25.47 -1.83
N VAL A 77 2.95 -26.67 -2.41
CA VAL A 77 1.94 -27.65 -1.95
C VAL A 77 2.59 -28.55 -0.89
N GLY A 78 2.61 -28.14 0.38
CA GLY A 78 3.22 -28.95 1.43
C GLY A 78 3.13 -28.40 2.84
N LYS A 79 1.99 -28.62 3.51
CA LYS A 79 1.71 -28.78 4.97
C LYS A 79 2.42 -27.92 6.06
N GLN A 80 3.28 -26.94 5.76
CA GLN A 80 3.88 -26.01 6.74
C GLN A 80 3.67 -24.52 6.38
N SER A 81 2.68 -24.23 5.54
CA SER A 81 2.58 -22.94 4.84
C SER A 81 2.07 -21.76 5.69
N VAL A 82 1.50 -21.98 6.88
CA VAL A 82 0.82 -20.90 7.63
C VAL A 82 1.83 -19.94 8.29
N SER A 83 2.80 -20.43 9.08
CA SER A 83 3.78 -19.57 9.74
C SER A 83 4.73 -18.86 8.77
N TYR A 84 5.10 -19.53 7.66
CA TYR A 84 5.93 -18.91 6.63
C TYR A 84 5.19 -17.77 5.93
N SER A 85 3.89 -17.96 5.64
CA SER A 85 3.06 -16.92 5.01
C SER A 85 2.91 -15.66 5.88
N GLU A 86 2.76 -15.80 7.20
CA GLU A 86 2.63 -14.66 8.11
C GLU A 86 3.95 -13.86 8.20
N SER A 87 5.10 -14.55 8.24
CA SER A 87 6.41 -13.90 8.26
C SER A 87 6.69 -13.10 6.98
N LEU A 88 6.28 -13.63 5.82
CA LEU A 88 6.37 -12.94 4.52
C LEU A 88 5.44 -11.74 4.45
N LEU A 89 4.22 -11.87 4.98
CA LEU A 89 3.25 -10.77 5.10
C LEU A 89 3.83 -9.62 5.94
N ARG A 90 4.36 -9.92 7.12
CA ARG A 90 4.98 -8.89 7.99
C ARG A 90 6.19 -8.23 7.32
N ARG A 91 7.05 -9.00 6.65
CA ARG A 91 8.19 -8.44 5.89
C ARG A 91 7.72 -7.52 4.76
N PHE A 92 6.67 -7.92 4.04
CA PHE A 92 6.07 -7.10 3.00
C PHE A 92 5.49 -5.80 3.56
N GLU A 93 4.67 -5.87 4.63
CA GLU A 93 4.10 -4.68 5.28
C GLU A 93 5.19 -3.74 5.80
N SER A 94 6.26 -4.29 6.41
CA SER A 94 7.40 -3.52 6.89
C SER A 94 8.18 -2.83 5.76
N SER A 95 8.42 -3.56 4.66
CA SER A 95 9.07 -2.99 3.47
C SER A 95 8.22 -1.89 2.83
N LEU A 96 6.91 -2.14 2.70
CA LEU A 96 5.97 -1.18 2.14
C LEU A 96 5.92 0.09 2.99
N TYR A 97 5.81 -0.07 4.33
CA TYR A 97 5.84 1.05 5.28
C TYR A 97 7.08 1.91 5.09
N LYS A 98 8.28 1.29 5.05
CA LYS A 98 9.55 2.01 4.92
C LYS A 98 9.64 2.84 3.63
N GLU A 99 9.06 2.34 2.55
CA GLU A 99 9.10 2.98 1.24
C GLU A 99 8.13 4.17 1.17
N ILE A 100 6.91 3.99 1.68
CA ILE A 100 5.90 5.05 1.65
C ILE A 100 6.04 6.07 2.78
N SER A 101 6.68 5.72 3.90
CA SER A 101 6.88 6.63 5.04
C SER A 101 7.73 7.85 4.69
N ILE A 102 8.49 7.80 3.60
CA ILE A 102 9.30 8.93 3.11
C ILE A 102 8.39 10.05 2.57
N TYR A 103 7.22 9.69 2.05
CA TYR A 103 6.26 10.61 1.44
C TYR A 103 5.14 11.02 2.39
N ILE A 104 4.93 10.28 3.48
CA ILE A 104 3.89 10.59 4.46
C ILE A 104 4.50 11.44 5.58
N PRO A 105 3.89 12.59 5.92
CA PRO A 105 4.31 13.40 7.06
C PRO A 105 4.42 12.57 8.34
N SER A 106 5.52 12.74 9.08
CA SER A 106 5.77 11.99 10.33
C SER A 106 4.67 12.19 11.37
N GLU A 107 4.03 13.37 11.38
CA GLU A 107 2.90 13.75 12.23
C GLU A 107 1.69 12.81 12.08
N LEU A 108 1.47 12.32 10.86
CA LEU A 108 0.39 11.38 10.54
C LEU A 108 0.77 9.94 10.93
N LEU A 109 2.06 9.60 10.86
CA LEU A 109 2.58 8.28 11.21
C LEU A 109 2.79 8.08 12.72
N TYR A 110 2.97 9.18 13.47
CA TYR A 110 3.39 9.14 14.86
C TYR A 110 2.28 8.64 15.79
N ARG A 111 2.62 7.61 16.60
CA ARG A 111 1.72 6.95 17.54
C ARG A 111 1.59 7.63 18.91
N GLY A 112 2.36 8.66 19.20
CA GLY A 112 2.60 9.05 20.59
C GLY A 112 3.51 8.01 21.23
N CYS A 113 4.79 8.30 21.36
CA CYS A 113 5.59 7.63 22.38
C CYS A 113 5.51 8.54 23.60
N ASP A 114 4.47 8.37 24.41
CA ASP A 114 4.47 8.89 25.78
C ASP A 114 5.63 8.20 26.53
N TYR A 115 6.52 9.01 27.12
CA TYR A 115 7.62 8.59 27.99
C TYR A 115 7.11 8.31 29.40
#